data_AF-A0A1I7XBA3-F1
#
_entry.id   AF-A0A1I7XBA3-F1
#
_cell.length_a   1.000
_cell.length_b   1.000
_cell.length_c   1.000
_cell.angle_alpha   90.00
_cell.angle_beta   90.00
_cell.angle_gamma   90.00
#
_symmetry.space_group_name_H-M   'P 1'
#
loop_
_entity.id
_entity.type
_entity.pdbx_description
1 polymer ?
#
loop_
_entity_poly.entity_id
_entity_poly.type
_entity_poly.pdbx_seq_one_letter_code
_entity_poly.pdbx_strand_id
1 'polypeptide(L)'
;MPFISRMSIFLFMLFLFIGTETAKSEKKCSRNSINLGKLIDTLLTDYDEHLLPESEGVNVTIELHVQGVSGISEITGDFSLDVM
;
A
#
# COMPACT_ATOMS: atom_id res chain seq x y z
N MET A 1 51.36 15.34 -31.97
CA MET A 1 50.53 14.24 -31.41
C MET A 1 49.66 14.66 -30.21
N PRO A 2 48.80 15.70 -30.27
CA PRO A 2 47.86 16.02 -29.17
C PRO A 2 46.42 15.52 -29.38
N PHE A 3 46.06 15.13 -30.61
CA PHE A 3 44.67 14.84 -30.99
C PHE A 3 44.16 13.49 -30.45
N ILE A 4 45.01 12.46 -30.46
CA ILE A 4 44.68 11.11 -29.99
C ILE A 4 44.53 11.07 -28.46
N SER A 5 45.34 11.84 -27.74
CA SER A 5 45.26 11.96 -26.27
C SER A 5 43.92 12.57 -25.82
N ARG A 6 43.42 13.59 -26.53
CA ARG A 6 42.13 14.23 -26.21
C ARG A 6 40.93 13.33 -26.50
N MET A 7 40.97 12.55 -27.58
CA MET A 7 39.94 11.55 -27.89
C MET A 7 39.90 10.44 -26.85
N SER A 8 41.05 9.98 -26.37
CA SER A 8 41.13 8.95 -25.32
C SER A 8 40.56 9.42 -23.98
N ILE A 9 40.78 10.69 -23.61
CA ILE A 9 40.21 11.28 -22.38
C ILE A 9 38.70 11.43 -22.51
N PHE A 10 38.21 11.84 -23.68
CA PHE A 10 36.77 11.92 -23.96
C PHE A 10 36.10 10.55 -23.89
N LEU A 11 36.74 9.52 -24.43
CA LEU A 11 36.25 8.15 -24.37
C LEU A 11 36.23 7.62 -22.93
N PHE A 12 37.27 7.93 -22.14
CA PHE A 12 37.36 7.55 -20.73
C PHE A 12 36.29 8.26 -19.87
N MET A 13 36.03 9.55 -20.13
CA MET A 13 34.95 10.30 -19.48
C MET A 13 33.56 9.78 -19.87
N LEU A 14 33.37 9.37 -21.13
CA LEU A 14 32.13 8.74 -21.58
C LEU A 14 31.90 7.38 -20.87
N PHE A 15 32.97 6.60 -20.67
CA PHE A 15 32.91 5.35 -19.91
C PHE A 15 32.55 5.57 -18.43
N LEU A 16 33.02 6.65 -17.80
CA LEU A 16 32.65 6.99 -16.43
C LEU A 16 31.19 7.44 -16.29
N PHE A 17 30.62 8.08 -17.32
CA PHE A 17 29.21 8.49 -17.33
C PHE A 17 28.24 7.32 -17.50
N ILE A 18 28.62 6.26 -18.21
CA ILE A 18 27.77 5.08 -18.44
C ILE A 18 27.72 4.17 -17.20
N GLY A 19 28.69 4.28 -16.28
CA GLY A 19 28.83 3.41 -15.12
C GLY A 19 28.01 3.76 -13.88
N THR A 20 27.13 4.79 -13.91
CA THR A 20 26.23 5.05 -12.78
C THR A 20 25.06 4.07 -12.84
N GLU A 21 25.28 2.84 -12.41
CA GLU A 21 24.18 1.98 -12.03
C GLU A 21 23.42 2.68 -10.91
N THR A 22 22.14 2.96 -11.15
CA THR A 22 21.21 3.38 -10.11
C THR A 22 21.21 2.29 -9.06
N ALA A 23 21.98 2.49 -7.98
CA ALA A 23 21.90 1.66 -6.79
C ALA A 23 20.46 1.81 -6.26
N LYS A 24 19.59 0.92 -6.72
CA LYS A 24 18.22 0.79 -6.25
C LYS A 24 18.38 0.41 -4.79
N SER A 25 18.22 1.40 -3.91
CA SER A 25 18.28 1.19 -2.47
C SER A 25 17.33 0.05 -2.16
N GLU A 26 17.89 -1.13 -1.87
CA GLU A 26 17.12 -2.26 -1.40
C GLU A 26 16.49 -1.80 -0.10
N LYS A 27 15.21 -1.44 -0.16
CA LYS A 27 14.41 -1.25 1.04
C LYS A 27 14.58 -2.56 1.80
N LYS A 28 15.28 -2.50 2.95
CA LYS A 28 15.36 -3.61 3.90
C LYS A 28 13.94 -3.86 4.40
N CYS A 29 13.17 -4.61 3.62
CA CYS A 29 11.91 -5.16 4.06
C CYS A 29 12.27 -6.13 5.18
N SER A 30 11.70 -5.91 6.36
CA SER A 30 11.76 -6.91 7.42
C SER A 30 11.29 -8.24 6.82
N ARG A 31 11.99 -9.34 7.11
CA ARG A 31 11.56 -10.68 6.64
C ARG A 31 10.08 -10.95 6.94
N ASN A 32 9.55 -10.36 8.02
CA ASN A 32 8.15 -10.45 8.39
C ASN A 32 7.20 -9.75 7.40
N SER A 33 7.61 -8.65 6.76
CA SER A 33 6.76 -7.92 5.80
C SER A 33 6.65 -8.64 4.46
N ILE A 34 7.69 -9.39 4.05
CA ILE A 34 7.66 -10.20 2.82
C ILE A 34 6.72 -11.40 2.99
N ASN A 35 6.76 -12.05 4.15
CA ASN A 35 5.88 -13.19 4.45
C ASN A 35 4.41 -12.75 4.60
N LEU A 36 4.15 -11.57 5.17
CA LEU A 36 2.80 -11.04 5.28
C LEU A 36 2.19 -10.73 3.91
N GLY A 37 2.95 -10.07 3.01
CA GLY A 37 2.46 -9.79 1.66
C GLY A 37 2.04 -11.06 0.93
N LYS A 38 2.92 -12.07 0.92
CA LYS A 38 2.62 -13.38 0.31
C LYS A 38 1.40 -14.06 0.93
N LEU A 39 1.23 -13.95 2.25
CA LEU A 39 0.07 -14.51 2.95
C LEU A 39 -1.23 -13.82 2.51
N ILE A 40 -1.25 -12.49 2.48
CA ILE A 40 -2.42 -11.72 2.03
C ILE A 40 -2.75 -12.06 0.57
N ASP A 41 -1.75 -12.08 -0.31
CA ASP A 41 -1.94 -12.44 -1.72
C ASP A 41 -2.57 -13.84 -1.86
N THR A 42 -2.14 -14.80 -1.03
CA THR A 42 -2.69 -16.16 -1.03
C THR A 42 -4.13 -16.18 -0.51
N LEU A 43 -4.45 -15.44 0.56
CA LEU A 43 -5.80 -15.37 1.13
C LEU A 43 -6.81 -14.71 0.18
N LEU A 44 -6.35 -13.76 -0.65
CA LEU A 44 -7.19 -13.04 -1.60
C LEU A 44 -7.24 -13.70 -2.99
N THR A 45 -6.44 -14.75 -3.22
CA THR A 45 -6.49 -15.51 -4.48
C THR A 45 -7.86 -16.17 -4.60
N ASP A 46 -8.58 -15.87 -5.68
CA ASP A 46 -9.93 -16.38 -5.99
C ASP A 46 -11.01 -16.05 -4.93
N TYR A 47 -10.78 -15.04 -4.10
CA TYR A 47 -11.79 -14.52 -3.19
C TYR A 47 -12.83 -13.66 -3.93
N ASP A 48 -14.11 -14.04 -3.85
CA ASP A 48 -15.23 -13.31 -4.46
C ASP A 48 -16.02 -12.56 -3.37
N GLU A 49 -15.96 -11.23 -3.41
CA GLU A 49 -16.65 -10.35 -2.45
C GLU A 49 -18.18 -10.35 -2.59
N HIS A 50 -18.71 -10.85 -3.71
CA HIS A 50 -20.15 -10.94 -3.95
C HIS A 50 -20.77 -12.25 -3.42
N LEU A 51 -19.95 -13.17 -2.91
CA LEU A 51 -20.41 -14.40 -2.30
C LEU A 51 -20.51 -14.26 -0.78
N LEU A 52 -21.60 -14.77 -0.21
CA LEU A 52 -21.72 -14.92 1.23
C LEU A 52 -20.77 -16.02 1.71
N PRO A 53 -20.13 -15.86 2.88
CA PRO A 53 -19.22 -16.87 3.42
C PRO A 53 -19.89 -18.23 3.67
N GLU A 54 -21.19 -18.22 3.98
CA GLU A 54 -22.02 -19.41 4.20
C GLU A 54 -23.40 -19.24 3.56
N SER A 55 -24.02 -20.34 3.12
CA SER A 55 -25.32 -20.32 2.42
C SER A 55 -26.49 -19.91 3.31
N GLU A 56 -26.42 -20.22 4.60
CA GLU A 56 -27.46 -19.93 5.59
C GLU A 56 -27.26 -18.58 6.29
N GLY A 57 -26.26 -17.81 5.85
CA GLY A 57 -25.85 -16.56 6.49
C GLY A 57 -24.80 -16.76 7.59
N VAL A 58 -24.30 -15.65 8.14
CA VAL A 58 -23.24 -15.64 9.15
C VAL A 58 -23.69 -14.90 10.40
N ASN A 59 -23.20 -15.35 11.56
CA ASN A 59 -23.45 -14.66 12.82
C ASN A 59 -22.55 -13.43 12.91
N VAL A 60 -23.15 -12.25 12.89
CA VAL A 60 -22.45 -10.97 13.01
C VAL A 60 -22.66 -10.39 14.39
N THR A 61 -21.56 -10.13 15.10
CA THR A 61 -21.58 -9.34 16.32
C THR A 61 -21.35 -7.88 15.95
N ILE A 62 -22.32 -7.02 16.25
CA ILE A 62 -22.23 -5.58 16.01
C ILE A 62 -21.82 -4.89 17.31
N GLU A 63 -20.72 -4.14 17.27
CA GLU A 63 -20.26 -3.30 18.36
C GLU A 63 -20.30 -1.84 17.91
N LEU A 64 -20.90 -0.97 18.73
CA LEU A 64 -21.09 0.44 18.43
C LEU A 64 -20.50 1.29 19.55
N HIS A 65 -19.56 2.18 19.19
CA HIS A 65 -19.04 3.18 20.12
C HIS A 65 -19.48 4.57 19.67
N VAL A 66 -20.27 5.24 20.51
CA VAL A 66 -20.82 6.56 20.20
C VAL A 66 -19.86 7.63 20.70
N GLN A 67 -19.43 8.51 19.79
CA GLN A 67 -18.53 9.61 20.12
C GLN A 67 -19.30 10.84 20.62
N GLY A 68 -20.49 11.06 20.07
CA GLY A 68 -21.34 12.19 20.43
C GLY A 68 -22.68 12.17 19.72
N VAL A 69 -23.58 13.02 20.21
CA VAL A 69 -24.86 13.31 19.58
C VAL A 69 -24.71 14.65 18.86
N SER A 70 -24.82 14.65 17.54
CA SER A 70 -24.55 15.83 16.70
C SER A 70 -25.77 16.73 16.51
N GLY A 71 -26.98 16.20 16.72
CA GLY A 71 -28.20 16.99 16.68
C GLY A 71 -29.37 16.25 17.29
N ILE A 72 -30.26 17.00 17.93
CA ILE A 72 -31.56 16.51 18.43
C ILE A 72 -32.61 17.43 17.84
N SER A 73 -33.57 16.86 17.12
CA SER A 73 -34.71 17.57 16.58
C SER A 73 -35.97 17.20 17.36
N GLU A 74 -36.40 18.08 18.25
CA GLU A 74 -37.62 17.88 19.04
C GLU A 74 -38.89 17.94 18.18
N ILE A 75 -38.88 18.71 17.09
CA ILE A 75 -40.04 18.91 16.20
C ILE A 75 -40.35 17.62 15.41
N THR A 76 -39.32 16.87 15.01
CA THR A 76 -39.45 15.63 14.22
C THR A 76 -39.23 14.37 15.05
N GLY A 77 -38.72 14.49 16.27
CA GLY A 77 -38.48 13.36 17.17
C GLY A 77 -37.28 12.49 16.80
N ASP A 78 -36.30 13.07 16.08
CA ASP A 78 -35.10 12.37 15.66
C ASP A 78 -33.82 12.96 16.27
N PHE A 79 -32.75 12.17 16.22
CA PHE A 79 -31.42 12.58 16.64
C PHE A 79 -30.37 11.98 15.71
N SER A 80 -29.25 12.67 15.58
CA SER A 80 -28.09 12.24 14.80
C SER A 80 -26.97 11.84 15.74
N LEU A 81 -26.34 10.70 15.48
CA LEU A 81 -25.21 10.17 16.24
C LEU A 81 -23.97 10.08 15.37
N ASP A 82 -22.83 10.42 15.97
CA ASP A 82 -21.53 10.21 15.37
C ASP A 82 -20.92 8.94 15.97
N VAL A 83 -20.71 7.94 15.12
CA VAL A 83 -20.16 6.62 15.44
C VAL A 83 -18.78 6.51 14.81
N MET A 84 -17.81 5.93 15.53
CA MET A 84 -16.47 5.60 15.01
C MET A 84 -16.15 4.13 15.19
#